data_AF-A0A1A3T2S9-F1
#
_entry.id   AF-A0A1A3T2S9-F1
#
_cell.length_a   1.000
_cell.length_b   1.000
_cell.length_c   1.000
_cell.angle_alpha   90.00
_cell.angle_beta   90.00
_cell.angle_gamma   90.00
#
_symmetry.space_group_name_H-M   'P 1'
#
loop_
_entity.id
_entity.type
_entity.pdbx_description
1 polymer ?
#
loop_
_entity_poly.entity_id
_entity_poly.type
_entity_poly.pdbx_seq_one_letter_code
_entity_poly.pdbx_strand_id
1 'polypeptide(L)'
;MRIRLDRTVCDGFGVCAKHAPEYFSLDDWGYASLEGNGTIPAEDQPAVMRALLDCPVHAIIEMGGHRPSRDGTAHSQAQDVPEPDPRTVDNEAISEFVR
;
A
#
# COMPACT_ATOMS: atom_id res chain seq x y z
N MET A 1 13.88 8.18 -6.58
CA MET A 1 12.51 8.01 -6.04
C MET A 1 12.18 9.15 -5.10
N ARG A 2 10.93 9.31 -4.67
CA ARG A 2 10.56 10.25 -3.60
C ARG A 2 9.80 9.52 -2.51
N ILE A 3 10.10 9.80 -1.24
CA ILE A 3 9.43 9.18 -0.10
C ILE A 3 8.82 10.21 0.85
N ARG A 4 7.92 9.75 1.71
CA ARG A 4 7.35 10.47 2.84
C ARG A 4 7.34 9.56 4.07
N LEU A 5 7.60 10.13 5.24
CA LEU A 5 7.40 9.46 6.53
C LEU A 5 6.10 9.92 7.17
N ASP A 6 5.21 8.99 7.49
CA ASP A 6 4.02 9.25 8.28
C ASP A 6 4.35 9.11 9.78
N ARG A 7 4.53 10.25 10.44
CA ARG A 7 4.83 10.30 11.88
C ARG A 7 3.66 9.89 12.77
N THR A 8 2.44 9.83 12.24
CA THR A 8 1.27 9.34 13.00
C THR A 8 1.19 7.81 13.04
N VAL A 9 1.87 7.15 12.10
CA VAL A 9 1.97 5.68 12.01
C VAL A 9 3.29 5.17 12.60
N CYS A 10 4.34 6.00 12.59
CA CYS A 10 5.65 5.64 13.14
C CYS A 10 5.54 5.31 14.63
N ASP A 11 6.06 4.14 15.03
CA ASP A 11 6.06 3.63 16.42
C ASP A 11 7.49 3.40 16.96
N GLY A 12 8.48 4.10 16.39
CA GLY A 12 9.82 4.17 16.98
C GLY A 12 10.73 2.92 16.87
N PHE A 13 10.46 1.99 15.94
CA PHE A 13 11.29 0.78 15.77
C PHE A 13 12.77 1.04 15.39
N GLY A 14 13.08 2.21 14.81
CA GLY A 14 14.45 2.64 14.49
C GLY A 14 15.17 1.88 13.36
N VAL A 15 14.51 0.91 12.70
CA VAL A 15 15.11 0.11 11.61
C VAL A 15 15.44 0.96 10.38
N CYS A 16 14.64 1.99 10.11
CA CYS A 16 14.88 2.93 9.01
C CYS A 16 16.23 3.66 9.14
N ALA A 17 16.57 4.17 10.32
CA ALA A 17 17.85 4.83 10.58
C ALA A 17 19.04 3.86 10.55
N LYS A 18 18.83 2.55 10.75
CA LYS A 18 19.88 1.54 10.56
C LYS A 18 20.21 1.32 9.08
N HIS A 19 19.21 1.36 8.20
CA HIS A 19 19.41 1.15 6.77
C HIS A 19 19.88 2.42 6.06
N ALA A 20 19.32 3.58 6.42
CA ALA A 20 19.56 4.85 5.74
C ALA A 20 19.70 6.01 6.76
N PRO A 21 20.79 6.05 7.56
CA PRO A 21 20.99 7.05 8.63
C PRO A 21 21.04 8.50 8.12
N GLU A 22 21.49 8.71 6.88
CA GLU A 22 21.54 10.04 6.25
C GLU A 22 20.14 10.62 5.96
N TYR A 23 19.12 9.77 5.88
CA TYR A 23 17.75 10.16 5.53
C TYR A 23 16.79 10.08 6.72
N PHE A 24 17.11 9.29 7.74
CA PHE A 24 16.27 9.09 8.90
C PHE A 24 17.05 9.38 10.18
N SER A 25 16.71 10.49 10.84
CA SER A 25 17.15 10.77 12.20
C SER A 25 16.14 10.20 13.20
N LEU A 26 16.62 9.82 14.38
CA LEU A 26 15.78 9.42 15.51
C LEU A 26 15.87 10.49 16.59
N ASP A 27 14.74 10.82 17.21
CA ASP A 27 14.72 11.67 18.41
C ASP A 27 15.04 10.88 19.68
N ASP A 28 15.02 11.57 20.83
CA ASP A 28 15.31 10.98 22.14
C ASP A 28 14.31 9.89 22.56
N TRP A 29 13.16 9.81 21.89
CA TRP A 29 12.14 8.78 22.11
C TRP A 29 12.17 7.68 21.04
N GLY A 30 13.09 7.75 20.08
CA GLY A 30 13.25 6.76 19.02
C GLY A 30 12.32 6.95 17.82
N TYR A 31 11.51 8.02 17.79
CA TYR A 31 10.66 8.30 16.63
C TYR A 31 11.51 8.84 15.48
N ALA A 32 11.22 8.36 14.28
CA ALA A 32 11.95 8.79 13.11
C ALA A 32 11.45 10.16 12.60
N SER A 33 12.38 10.93 12.06
CA SER A 33 12.12 12.10 11.21
C SER A 33 12.81 11.91 9.87
N LEU A 34 12.16 12.35 8.79
CA LEU A 34 12.72 12.30 7.44
C LEU A 34 13.52 13.58 7.20
N GLU A 35 14.79 13.43 6.86
CA GLU A 35 15.67 14.56 6.54
C GLU A 35 15.44 15.03 5.09
N GLY A 36 15.47 16.35 4.91
CA GLY A 36 15.27 16.98 3.60
C GLY A 36 13.83 16.87 3.07
N ASN A 37 13.69 16.83 1.74
CA ASN A 37 12.39 16.92 1.05
C ASN A 37 11.85 15.55 0.57
N GLY A 38 12.51 14.46 0.99
CA GLY A 38 12.21 13.08 0.62
C GLY A 38 12.67 12.68 -0.78
N THR A 39 13.42 13.51 -1.51
CA THR A 39 13.99 13.14 -2.82
C THR A 39 15.26 12.32 -2.61
N ILE A 40 15.29 11.11 -3.15
CA ILE A 40 16.39 10.17 -2.94
C ILE A 40 17.16 9.96 -4.27
N PRO A 41 18.47 10.26 -4.31
CA PRO A 41 19.35 10.02 -5.46
C PRO A 41 19.50 8.53 -5.73
N ALA A 42 19.82 8.16 -6.97
CA ALA A 42 19.84 6.76 -7.43
C ALA A 42 20.76 5.86 -6.60
N GLU A 43 21.91 6.37 -6.16
CA GLU A 43 22.88 5.64 -5.33
C GLU A 43 22.32 5.18 -3.98
N ASP A 44 21.42 5.97 -3.37
CA ASP A 44 20.88 5.70 -2.03
C ASP A 44 19.52 5.01 -2.04
N GLN A 45 18.89 4.85 -3.21
CA GLN A 45 17.61 4.17 -3.34
C GLN A 45 17.62 2.74 -2.77
N PRO A 46 18.67 1.91 -2.94
CA PRO A 46 18.68 0.57 -2.35
C PRO A 46 18.60 0.59 -0.82
N ALA A 47 19.29 1.54 -0.16
CA ALA A 47 19.27 1.68 1.29
C ALA A 47 17.89 2.13 1.79
N VAL A 48 17.31 3.14 1.13
CA VAL A 48 15.98 3.66 1.48
C VAL A 48 14.86 2.66 1.15
N MET A 49 14.99 1.90 0.07
CA MET A 49 14.06 0.81 -0.25
C MET A 49 14.06 -0.27 0.84
N ARG A 50 15.22 -0.63 1.39
CA ARG A 50 15.26 -1.54 2.55
C ARG A 50 14.57 -0.93 3.76
N ALA A 51 14.84 0.34 4.08
CA ALA A 51 14.15 1.03 5.17
C ALA A 51 12.62 1.00 5.00
N LEU A 52 12.13 1.18 3.77
CA LEU A 52 10.71 1.14 3.43
C LEU A 52 10.10 -0.25 3.63
N LEU A 53 10.78 -1.30 3.16
CA LEU A 53 10.30 -2.68 3.23
C LEU A 53 10.40 -3.29 4.63
N ASP A 54 11.41 -2.89 5.41
CA ASP A 54 11.70 -3.45 6.73
C ASP A 54 11.02 -2.68 7.88
N CYS A 55 10.26 -1.62 7.59
CA CYS A 55 9.50 -0.88 8.59
C CYS A 55 8.28 -1.72 9.05
N PRO A 56 8.20 -2.20 10.31
CA PRO A 56 7.13 -3.14 10.72
C PRO A 56 5.72 -2.55 10.69
N VAL A 57 5.61 -1.22 10.84
CA VAL A 57 4.35 -0.47 10.82
C VAL A 57 4.12 0.24 9.48
N HIS A 58 5.00 0.04 8.49
CA HIS A 58 4.87 0.61 7.14
C HIS A 58 4.69 2.14 7.14
N ALA A 59 5.39 2.85 8.03
CA ALA A 59 5.29 4.31 8.16
C ALA A 59 5.98 5.08 7.01
N ILE A 60 6.78 4.41 6.17
CA ILE A 60 7.51 5.03 5.05
C ILE A 60 6.75 4.74 3.76
N ILE A 61 6.40 5.79 3.03
CA ILE A 61 5.56 5.73 1.83
C ILE A 61 6.37 6.21 0.64
N GLU A 62 6.44 5.42 -0.42
CA GLU A 62 6.93 5.90 -1.70
C GLU A 62 5.88 6.80 -2.35
N MET A 63 6.26 8.06 -2.59
CA MET A 63 5.46 9.02 -3.33
C MET A 63 5.68 8.74 -4.82
N GLY A 64 4.98 7.74 -5.34
CA GLY A 64 4.98 7.40 -6.76
C GLY A 64 4.64 8.63 -7.62
N GLY A 65 5.34 8.76 -8.75
CA GLY A 65 5.04 9.79 -9.73
C GLY A 65 3.57 9.68 -10.17
N HIS A 66 2.88 10.82 -10.14
CA HIS A 66 1.55 11.08 -10.69
C HIS A 66 1.08 9.93 -11.59
N ARG A 67 0.12 9.11 -11.11
CA ARG A 67 -0.69 8.30 -12.03
C ARG A 67 -1.16 9.29 -13.08
N PRO A 68 -0.73 9.20 -14.36
CA PRO A 68 -1.18 10.16 -15.36
C PRO A 68 -2.69 10.20 -15.24
N SER A 69 -3.24 11.41 -15.05
CA SER A 69 -4.68 11.61 -15.11
C SER A 69 -5.16 10.83 -16.32
N ARG A 70 -6.05 9.86 -16.12
CA ARG A 70 -6.76 9.24 -17.23
C ARG A 70 -7.69 10.30 -17.79
N ASP A 71 -7.13 11.29 -18.48
CA ASP A 71 -7.87 12.19 -19.34
C ASP A 71 -8.32 11.34 -20.54
N GLY A 72 -9.49 10.74 -20.36
CA GLY A 72 -10.30 10.16 -21.43
C GLY A 72 -10.05 8.68 -21.72
N THR A 73 -11.08 7.89 -21.49
CA THR A 73 -11.28 6.54 -22.07
C THR A 73 -10.51 5.38 -21.43
N ALA A 74 -11.00 4.96 -20.26
CA ALA A 74 -11.15 3.53 -19.98
C ALA A 74 -12.26 3.36 -18.96
N HIS A 75 -13.50 3.54 -19.42
CA HIS A 75 -14.59 2.75 -18.86
C HIS A 75 -14.17 1.29 -19.05
N SER A 76 -13.70 0.63 -17.99
CA SER A 76 -13.88 -0.80 -17.90
C SER A 76 -15.38 -0.98 -17.98
N GLN A 77 -15.87 -1.41 -19.15
CA GLN A 77 -17.19 -1.99 -19.23
C GLN A 77 -17.12 -3.21 -18.32
N ALA A 78 -17.57 -3.04 -17.08
CA ALA A 78 -18.10 -4.16 -16.33
C ALA A 78 -19.21 -4.70 -17.23
N GLN A 79 -18.94 -5.80 -17.91
CA GLN A 79 -20.01 -6.58 -18.49
C GLN A 79 -20.78 -7.09 -17.29
N ASP A 80 -21.87 -6.40 -17.00
CA ASP A 80 -22.88 -6.87 -16.06
C ASP A 80 -23.27 -8.27 -16.53
N VAL A 81 -22.92 -9.28 -15.75
CA VAL A 81 -23.35 -10.65 -16.03
C VAL A 81 -24.84 -10.62 -15.75
N PRO A 82 -25.72 -10.75 -16.76
CA PRO A 82 -27.15 -10.63 -16.53
C PRO A 82 -27.56 -11.60 -15.43
N GLU A 83 -28.23 -11.08 -14.40
CA GLU A 83 -28.78 -11.90 -13.33
C GLU A 83 -29.59 -13.04 -13.95
N PRO A 84 -29.35 -14.31 -13.55
CA PRO A 84 -30.16 -15.41 -14.06
C PRO A 84 -31.62 -15.17 -13.67
N ASP A 85 -32.52 -15.11 -14.66
CA ASP A 85 -33.96 -15.03 -14.42
C ASP A 85 -34.37 -16.25 -13.57
N PRO A 86 -34.92 -16.04 -12.36
CA PRO A 86 -35.29 -17.14 -11.46
C PRO A 86 -36.47 -18.00 -11.97
N ARG A 87 -36.93 -17.81 -13.22
CA ARG A 87 -37.97 -18.63 -13.83
C ARG A 87 -37.41 -19.72 -14.73
N THR A 88 -36.71 -20.68 -14.11
CA THR A 88 -36.69 -22.06 -14.59
C THR A 88 -37.39 -22.93 -13.56
N VAL A 89 -38.57 -23.39 -13.98
CA VAL A 89 -39.47 -24.33 -13.34
C VAL A 89 -38.83 -25.72 -13.27
N ASP A 90 -37.90 -25.95 -12.35
CA ASP A 90 -37.51 -27.30 -11.95
C ASP A 90 -37.32 -27.33 -10.42
N ASN A 91 -38.47 -27.24 -9.77
CA ASN A 91 -38.71 -27.57 -8.38
C ASN A 91 -38.51 -29.09 -8.18
N GLU A 92 -37.27 -29.55 -8.10
CA GLU A 92 -36.94 -30.85 -7.53
C GLU A 92 -36.38 -30.60 -6.12
N ALA A 93 -37.32 -30.42 -5.19
CA ALA A 93 -37.04 -30.41 -3.76
C ALA A 93 -36.40 -31.75 -3.35
N ILE A 94 -35.09 -31.75 -3.12
CA ILE A 94 -34.37 -32.90 -2.56
C ILE A 94 -34.80 -33.05 -1.09
N SER A 95 -35.90 -33.76 -0.88
CA SER A 95 -36.42 -34.14 0.44
C SER A 95 -35.71 -35.40 0.91
N GLU A 96 -34.42 -35.30 1.26
CA GLU A 96 -33.68 -36.43 1.85
C GLU A 96 -33.17 -36.17 3.27
N PHE A 97 -33.65 -35.11 3.93
CA PHE A 97 -33.40 -34.89 5.37
C PHE A 97 -34.57 -35.37 6.25
N VAL A 98 -34.91 -36.66 6.13
CA VAL A 98 -35.52 -37.41 7.23
C VAL A 98 -34.66 -38.63 7.52
N ARG A 99 -33.77 -38.49 8.50
CA ARG A 99 -33.48 -39.54 9.46
C ARG A 99 -32.90 -38.99 10.75
#